data_AF-A0A850C313-F1
#
_entry.id   AF-A0A850C313-F1
#
_cell.length_a   1.000
_cell.length_b   1.000
_cell.length_c   1.000
_cell.angle_alpha   90.00
_cell.angle_beta   90.00
_cell.angle_gamma   90.00
#
_symmetry.space_group_name_H-M   'P 1'
#
loop_
_entity.id
_entity.type
_entity.pdbx_description
1 polymer ?
#
loop_
_entity_poly.entity_id
_entity_poly.type
_entity_poly.pdbx_seq_one_letter_code
_entity_poly.pdbx_strand_id
1 'polypeptide(L)'
;MDELEKRFHQAMGSMIGNESLAASLDDDAAGELFSWGESAARRIVNETERMDNDSAEGHIAPRLRALRLMLRSVARWAGEADLEVETRRALWHRVGEQARVLFGESFSLPSMDEALAHLPSQANARQIVAWLKNLVEEKRIKG
;
A
#
# COMPACT_ATOMS: atom_id res chain seq x y z
N MET A 1 -17.73 -20.88 1.96
CA MET A 1 -16.53 -20.04 1.97
C MET A 1 -15.42 -20.82 1.31
N ASP A 2 -14.98 -20.36 0.15
CA ASP A 2 -13.85 -20.92 -0.61
C ASP A 2 -12.54 -20.75 0.17
N GLU A 3 -11.51 -21.55 -0.13
CA GLU A 3 -10.20 -21.49 0.52
C GLU A 3 -9.53 -20.12 0.29
N LEU A 4 -9.66 -19.54 -0.91
CA LEU A 4 -9.20 -18.17 -1.17
C LEU A 4 -9.94 -17.14 -0.30
N GLU A 5 -11.24 -17.34 -0.10
CA GLU A 5 -12.07 -16.45 0.72
C GLU A 5 -11.67 -16.52 2.20
N LYS A 6 -11.33 -17.71 2.71
CA LYS A 6 -10.75 -17.89 4.06
C LYS A 6 -9.41 -17.17 4.21
N ARG A 7 -8.48 -17.40 3.26
CA ARG A 7 -7.16 -16.77 3.25
C ARG A 7 -7.27 -15.25 3.19
N PHE A 8 -8.20 -14.73 2.38
CA PHE A 8 -8.49 -13.31 2.29
C PHE A 8 -9.06 -12.75 3.60
N HIS A 9 -9.99 -13.44 4.25
CA HIS A 9 -10.53 -13.00 5.53
C HIS A 9 -9.45 -12.93 6.62
N GLN A 10 -8.58 -13.93 6.68
CA GLN A 10 -7.42 -13.94 7.60
C GLN A 10 -6.44 -12.80 7.28
N ALA A 11 -6.15 -12.58 6.00
CA ALA A 11 -5.29 -11.50 5.54
C ALA A 11 -5.81 -10.13 5.98
N MET A 12 -7.10 -9.87 5.78
CA MET A 12 -7.74 -8.62 6.17
C MET A 12 -7.75 -8.43 7.69
N GLY A 13 -8.05 -9.50 8.46
CA GLY A 13 -7.98 -9.47 9.92
C GLY A 13 -6.59 -9.10 10.44
N SER A 14 -5.54 -9.67 9.85
CA SER A 14 -4.15 -9.35 10.20
C SER A 14 -3.74 -7.93 9.81
N MET A 15 -4.23 -7.43 8.67
CA MET A 15 -3.92 -6.10 8.17
C MET A 15 -4.58 -4.98 8.99
N ILE A 16 -5.81 -5.20 9.46
CA ILE A 16 -6.61 -4.21 10.21
C ILE A 16 -6.35 -4.29 11.73
N GLY A 17 -6.11 -5.48 12.28
CA GLY A 17 -6.27 -5.74 13.70
C GLY A 17 -5.23 -5.16 14.66
N ASN A 18 -4.05 -4.72 14.19
CA ASN A 18 -2.92 -4.45 15.09
C ASN A 18 -2.48 -2.98 15.20
N GLU A 19 -2.75 -2.13 14.21
CA GLU A 19 -2.32 -0.72 14.22
C GLU A 19 -3.28 0.11 13.37
N SER A 20 -3.59 1.34 13.79
CA SER A 20 -4.44 2.23 13.00
C SER A 20 -3.74 2.63 11.69
N LEU A 21 -4.08 1.93 10.61
CA LEU A 21 -3.55 2.13 9.25
C LEU A 21 -3.77 3.57 8.75
N ALA A 22 -4.86 4.19 9.19
CA ALA A 22 -5.36 5.48 8.73
C ALA A 22 -5.46 6.52 9.86
N ALA A 23 -4.70 6.38 10.95
CA ALA A 23 -4.81 7.23 12.13
C ALA A 23 -4.72 8.73 11.85
N SER A 24 -3.92 9.09 10.83
CA SER A 24 -3.64 10.47 10.44
C SER A 24 -4.59 10.98 9.33
N LEU A 25 -5.59 10.19 8.92
CA LEU A 25 -6.47 10.49 7.79
C LEU A 25 -7.89 10.82 8.26
N ASP A 26 -8.59 11.66 7.48
CA ASP A 26 -10.04 11.77 7.56
C ASP A 26 -10.73 10.51 7.02
N ASP A 27 -12.03 10.34 7.30
CA ASP A 27 -12.81 9.15 6.92
C ASP A 27 -12.78 8.89 5.40
N ASP A 28 -12.78 9.96 4.61
CA ASP A 28 -12.78 9.94 3.16
C ASP A 28 -11.47 9.38 2.60
N ALA A 29 -10.33 9.87 3.11
CA ALA A 29 -9.00 9.41 2.75
C ALA A 29 -8.71 8.02 3.32
N ALA A 30 -9.17 7.73 4.53
CA ALA A 30 -9.09 6.41 5.15
C ALA A 30 -9.84 5.37 4.30
N GLY A 31 -11.05 5.69 3.85
CA GLY A 31 -11.85 4.82 2.98
C GLY A 31 -11.15 4.49 1.66
N GLU A 32 -10.53 5.48 1.00
CA GLU A 32 -9.75 5.25 -0.23
C GLU A 32 -8.54 4.35 0.04
N LEU A 33 -7.82 4.57 1.15
CA LEU A 33 -6.66 3.77 1.54
C LEU A 33 -7.06 2.32 1.86
N PHE A 34 -8.16 2.12 2.57
CA PHE A 34 -8.68 0.78 2.87
C PHE A 34 -9.13 0.04 1.61
N SER A 35 -9.84 0.72 0.71
CA SER A 35 -10.25 0.12 -0.57
C SER A 35 -9.03 -0.32 -1.41
N TRP A 36 -7.97 0.51 -1.42
CA TRP A 36 -6.72 0.14 -2.07
C TRP A 36 -6.07 -1.10 -1.42
N GLY A 37 -5.95 -1.10 -0.09
CA GLY A 37 -5.41 -2.22 0.66
C GLY A 37 -6.19 -3.52 0.45
N GLU A 38 -7.52 -3.45 0.43
CA GLU A 38 -8.39 -4.59 0.16
C GLU A 38 -8.14 -5.17 -1.24
N SER A 39 -8.10 -4.31 -2.26
CA SER A 39 -7.86 -4.72 -3.64
C SER A 39 -6.46 -5.34 -3.82
N ALA A 40 -5.43 -4.79 -3.17
CA ALA A 40 -4.09 -5.34 -3.19
C ALA A 40 -4.00 -6.69 -2.45
N ALA A 41 -4.60 -6.80 -1.26
CA ALA A 41 -4.62 -8.04 -0.48
C ALA A 41 -5.35 -9.17 -1.23
N ARG A 42 -6.48 -8.86 -1.89
CA ARG A 42 -7.22 -9.83 -2.71
C ARG A 42 -6.38 -10.36 -3.87
N ARG A 43 -5.60 -9.49 -4.53
CA ARG A 43 -4.68 -9.92 -5.60
C ARG A 43 -3.60 -10.86 -5.07
N ILE A 44 -2.95 -10.51 -3.96
CA ILE A 44 -1.93 -11.36 -3.30
C ILE A 44 -2.50 -12.74 -2.97
N VAL A 45 -3.72 -12.80 -2.46
CA VAL A 45 -4.37 -14.08 -2.13
C VAL A 45 -4.72 -14.88 -3.39
N ASN A 46 -5.27 -14.24 -4.42
CA ASN A 46 -5.62 -14.90 -5.67
C ASN A 46 -4.41 -15.52 -6.39
N GLU A 47 -3.21 -14.94 -6.25
CA GLU A 47 -1.97 -15.53 -6.75
C GLU A 47 -1.63 -16.90 -6.14
N THR A 48 -2.28 -17.27 -5.02
CA THR A 48 -2.05 -18.53 -4.31
C THR A 48 -3.08 -19.64 -4.59
N GLU A 49 -3.98 -19.45 -5.56
CA GLU A 49 -5.07 -20.40 -5.88
C GLU A 49 -4.59 -21.84 -6.05
N ARG A 50 -3.38 -22.04 -6.61
CA ARG A 50 -2.80 -23.35 -6.90
C ARG A 50 -1.70 -23.78 -5.94
N MET A 51 -1.53 -23.04 -4.83
CA MET A 51 -0.52 -23.34 -3.81
C MET A 51 -1.15 -24.14 -2.67
N ASP A 52 -0.40 -25.12 -2.15
CA ASP A 52 -0.69 -25.72 -0.86
C ASP A 52 -0.63 -24.66 0.26
N ASN A 53 -1.13 -25.00 1.45
CA ASN A 53 -1.28 -24.03 2.53
C ASN A 53 0.05 -23.44 3.00
N ASP A 54 1.10 -24.24 3.11
CA ASP A 54 2.39 -23.79 3.62
C ASP A 54 3.06 -22.86 2.59
N SER A 55 3.02 -23.23 1.31
CA SER A 55 3.50 -22.38 0.21
C SER A 55 2.70 -21.09 0.10
N ALA A 56 1.37 -21.15 0.25
CA ALA A 56 0.51 -19.98 0.21
C ALA A 56 0.78 -19.03 1.37
N GLU A 57 0.94 -19.54 2.58
CA GLU A 57 1.28 -18.73 3.76
C GLU A 57 2.65 -18.05 3.58
N GLY A 58 3.65 -18.81 3.12
CA GLY A 58 4.97 -18.30 2.78
C GLY A 58 4.96 -17.22 1.68
N HIS A 59 3.98 -17.26 0.76
CA HIS A 59 3.77 -16.26 -0.28
C HIS A 59 3.02 -15.01 0.23
N ILE A 60 1.99 -15.21 1.05
CA ILE A 60 1.04 -14.18 1.48
C ILE A 60 1.63 -13.33 2.62
N ALA A 61 2.13 -13.95 3.68
CA ALA A 61 2.54 -13.26 4.90
C ALA A 61 3.57 -12.13 4.68
N PRO A 62 4.70 -12.35 3.95
CA PRO A 62 5.66 -11.27 3.71
C PRO A 62 5.06 -10.14 2.87
N ARG A 63 4.21 -10.45 1.89
CA ARG A 63 3.57 -9.45 1.03
C ARG A 63 2.52 -8.63 1.78
N LEU A 64 1.68 -9.25 2.59
CA LEU A 64 0.74 -8.50 3.44
C LEU A 64 1.44 -7.59 4.42
N ARG A 65 2.57 -8.04 4.99
CA ARG A 65 3.41 -7.18 5.84
C ARG A 65 3.91 -5.97 5.06
N ALA A 66 4.45 -6.17 3.85
CA ALA A 66 4.92 -5.09 3.00
C ALA A 66 3.79 -4.13 2.61
N LEU A 67 2.63 -4.65 2.20
CA LEU A 67 1.42 -3.87 1.89
C LEU A 67 1.03 -2.97 3.07
N ARG A 68 0.94 -3.54 4.27
CA ARG A 68 0.60 -2.79 5.49
C ARG A 68 1.59 -1.65 5.76
N LEU A 69 2.89 -1.92 5.63
CA LEU A 69 3.94 -0.92 5.84
C LEU A 69 3.93 0.18 4.76
N MET A 70 3.64 -0.19 3.51
CA MET A 70 3.48 0.74 2.40
C MET A 70 2.30 1.68 2.64
N LEU A 71 1.11 1.13 2.92
CA LEU A 71 -0.12 1.90 3.15
C LEU A 71 0.00 2.83 4.35
N ARG A 72 0.65 2.39 5.44
CA ARG A 72 0.91 3.25 6.59
C ARG A 72 1.84 4.43 6.26
N SER A 73 2.83 4.20 5.41
CA SER A 73 3.74 5.25 4.96
C SER A 73 2.99 6.26 4.08
N VAL A 74 2.10 5.79 3.22
CA VAL A 74 1.18 6.62 2.42
C VAL A 74 0.23 7.41 3.32
N ALA A 75 -0.43 6.76 4.28
CA ALA A 75 -1.37 7.41 5.20
C ALA A 75 -0.72 8.56 5.95
N ARG A 76 0.48 8.32 6.48
CA ARG A 76 1.26 9.32 7.19
C ARG A 76 1.65 10.48 6.27
N TRP A 77 2.10 10.18 5.06
CA TRP A 77 2.50 11.19 4.08
C TRP A 77 1.32 12.06 3.62
N ALA A 78 0.14 11.45 3.46
CA ALA A 78 -1.08 12.13 3.02
C ALA A 78 -1.78 12.92 4.13
N GLY A 79 -1.75 12.42 5.36
CA GLY A 79 -2.47 12.97 6.50
C GLY A 79 -1.72 14.07 7.26
N GLU A 80 -0.38 14.05 7.24
CA GLU A 80 0.43 15.00 8.01
C GLU A 80 0.98 16.11 7.10
N ALA A 81 0.23 17.21 7.00
CA ALA A 81 0.57 18.35 6.15
C ALA A 81 1.92 19.01 6.53
N ASP A 82 2.27 19.04 7.82
CA ASP A 82 3.45 19.76 8.33
C ASP A 82 4.69 18.86 8.52
N LEU A 83 4.76 17.73 7.82
CA LEU A 83 5.96 16.89 7.85
C LEU A 83 7.18 17.62 7.28
N GLU A 84 8.28 17.55 8.02
CA GLU A 84 9.60 17.94 7.52
C GLU A 84 9.95 17.20 6.23
N VAL A 85 10.67 17.87 5.32
CA VAL A 85 11.06 17.33 4.01
C VAL A 85 11.80 16.00 4.14
N GLU A 86 12.69 15.86 5.12
CA GLU A 86 13.43 14.63 5.36
C GLU A 86 12.51 13.49 5.83
N THR A 87 11.51 13.79 6.65
CA THR A 87 10.51 12.80 7.06
C THR A 87 9.66 12.36 5.86
N ARG A 88 9.22 13.30 5.02
CA ARG A 88 8.50 12.99 3.77
C ARG A 88 9.35 12.11 2.83
N ARG A 89 10.64 12.42 2.69
CA ARG A 89 11.58 11.66 1.86
C ARG A 89 11.79 10.25 2.40
N ALA A 90 11.90 10.08 3.71
CA ALA A 90 12.01 8.78 4.35
C ALA A 90 10.74 7.92 4.15
N LEU A 91 9.55 8.52 4.27
CA LEU A 91 8.29 7.84 3.97
C LEU A 91 8.22 7.42 2.49
N TRP A 92 8.61 8.31 1.57
CA TRP A 92 8.68 7.99 0.14
C TRP A 92 9.60 6.81 -0.16
N HIS A 93 10.80 6.82 0.41
CA HIS A 93 11.76 5.71 0.28
C HIS A 93 11.15 4.40 0.77
N ARG A 94 10.49 4.44 1.94
CA ARG A 94 9.83 3.27 2.52
C ARG A 94 8.71 2.73 1.64
N VAL A 95 7.90 3.59 1.03
CA VAL A 95 6.88 3.16 0.04
C VAL A 95 7.57 2.39 -1.10
N GLY A 96 8.67 2.91 -1.65
CA GLY A 96 9.43 2.24 -2.70
C GLY A 96 10.00 0.88 -2.29
N GLU A 97 10.60 0.78 -1.09
CA GLU A 97 11.13 -0.49 -0.56
C GLU A 97 10.04 -1.55 -0.39
N GLN A 98 8.90 -1.18 0.19
CA GLN A 98 7.80 -2.13 0.38
C GLN A 98 7.15 -2.51 -0.95
N ALA A 99 7.05 -1.58 -1.90
CA ALA A 99 6.53 -1.87 -3.23
C ALA A 99 7.42 -2.87 -3.99
N ARG A 100 8.75 -2.87 -3.78
CA ARG A 100 9.63 -3.92 -4.34
C ARG A 100 9.35 -5.31 -3.77
N VAL A 101 9.01 -5.40 -2.49
CA VAL A 101 8.61 -6.68 -1.89
C VAL A 101 7.28 -7.17 -2.48
N LEU A 102 6.37 -6.24 -2.81
CA LEU A 102 5.06 -6.57 -3.38
C LEU A 102 5.13 -6.95 -4.86
N PHE A 103 5.86 -6.17 -5.66
CA PHE A 103 5.79 -6.19 -7.11
C PHE A 103 7.07 -6.71 -7.78
N GLY A 104 8.13 -6.97 -7.01
CA GLY A 104 9.41 -7.47 -7.49
C GLY A 104 10.54 -6.44 -7.43
N GLU A 105 11.78 -6.91 -7.49
CA GLU A 105 12.99 -6.08 -7.34
C GLU A 105 13.17 -5.04 -8.46
N SER A 106 12.58 -5.27 -9.64
CA SER A 106 12.57 -4.31 -10.76
C SER A 106 11.70 -3.08 -10.48
N PHE A 107 10.82 -3.15 -9.48
CA PHE A 107 9.92 -2.03 -9.17
C PHE A 107 10.72 -0.81 -8.69
N SER A 108 10.41 0.34 -9.29
CA SER A 108 10.99 1.62 -8.89
C SER A 108 9.95 2.72 -8.94
N LEU A 109 9.94 3.53 -7.88
CA LEU A 109 9.25 4.82 -7.89
C LEU A 109 10.16 5.88 -8.51
N PRO A 110 9.59 6.92 -9.14
CA PRO A 110 10.35 8.12 -9.45
C PRO A 110 10.90 8.75 -8.16
N SER A 111 11.83 9.70 -8.31
CA SER A 111 12.27 10.51 -7.18
C SER A 111 11.09 11.27 -6.57
N MET A 112 11.19 11.62 -5.29
CA MET A 112 10.13 12.40 -4.61
C MET A 112 9.89 13.74 -5.33
N ASP A 113 10.95 14.38 -5.82
CA ASP A 113 10.87 15.69 -6.47
C ASP A 113 10.16 15.59 -7.84
N GLU A 114 10.47 14.55 -8.63
CA GLU A 114 9.72 14.24 -9.87
C GLU A 114 8.25 13.92 -9.59
N ALA A 115 7.97 13.16 -8.53
CA ALA A 115 6.61 12.81 -8.17
C ALA A 115 5.81 14.05 -7.73
N LEU A 116 6.39 14.91 -6.89
CA LEU A 116 5.77 16.13 -6.41
C LEU A 116 5.46 17.11 -7.54
N ALA A 117 6.24 17.13 -8.62
CA ALA A 117 5.96 17.95 -9.81
C ALA A 117 4.63 17.58 -10.49
N HIS A 118 4.11 16.38 -10.26
CA HIS A 118 2.84 15.89 -10.81
C HIS A 118 1.69 15.87 -9.78
N LEU A 119 1.96 16.23 -8.52
CA LEU A 119 0.92 16.29 -7.50
C LEU A 119 0.02 17.51 -7.74
N PRO A 120 -1.32 17.37 -7.70
CA PRO A 120 -2.22 18.51 -7.82
C PRO A 120 -1.93 19.57 -6.75
N SER A 121 -1.88 20.84 -7.15
CA SER A 121 -1.74 21.95 -6.21
C SER A 121 -2.93 21.95 -5.25
N GLN A 122 -2.66 22.07 -3.94
CA GLN A 122 -3.68 22.02 -2.87
C GLN A 122 -4.43 20.69 -2.74
N ALA A 123 -3.83 19.57 -3.14
CA ALA A 123 -4.42 18.24 -2.93
C ALA A 123 -4.70 17.98 -1.44
N ASN A 124 -5.92 17.54 -1.12
CA ASN A 124 -6.26 17.02 0.20
C ASN A 124 -5.75 15.58 0.39
N ALA A 125 -5.84 15.04 1.61
CA ALA A 125 -5.35 13.71 1.94
C ALA A 125 -5.93 12.61 1.03
N ARG A 126 -7.23 12.66 0.73
CA ARG A 126 -7.89 11.70 -0.16
C ARG A 126 -7.33 11.76 -1.59
N GLN A 127 -7.17 12.96 -2.13
CA GLN A 127 -6.58 13.17 -3.47
C GLN A 127 -5.13 12.69 -3.52
N ILE A 128 -4.37 12.92 -2.45
CA ILE A 128 -3.01 12.42 -2.31
C ILE A 128 -2.99 10.88 -2.32
N VAL A 129 -3.83 10.23 -1.52
CA VAL A 129 -3.93 8.76 -1.47
C VAL A 129 -4.29 8.20 -2.84
N ALA A 130 -5.30 8.78 -3.50
CA ALA A 130 -5.72 8.35 -4.84
C ALA A 130 -4.60 8.54 -5.89
N TRP A 131 -3.89 9.66 -5.83
CA TRP A 131 -2.75 9.93 -6.71
C TRP A 131 -1.59 8.95 -6.47
N LEU A 132 -1.22 8.69 -5.22
CA LEU A 132 -0.19 7.71 -4.86
C LEU A 132 -0.55 6.29 -5.32
N LYS A 133 -1.80 5.89 -5.12
CA LYS A 133 -2.35 4.63 -5.61
C LYS A 133 -2.16 4.51 -7.13
N ASN A 134 -2.59 5.52 -7.89
CA ASN A 134 -2.45 5.49 -9.35
C ASN A 134 -0.98 5.41 -9.77
N LEU A 135 -0.10 6.21 -9.15
CA LEU A 135 1.33 6.19 -9.45
C LEU A 135 1.95 4.81 -9.22
N VAL A 136 1.66 4.19 -8.08
CA VAL A 136 2.18 2.86 -7.73
C VAL A 136 1.64 1.79 -8.69
N GLU A 137 0.33 1.81 -8.97
CA GLU A 137 -0.33 0.84 -9.85
C GLU A 137 0.12 0.97 -11.31
N GLU A 138 0.33 2.18 -11.81
CA GLU A 138 0.90 2.40 -13.15
C GLU A 138 2.32 1.85 -13.29
N LYS A 139 3.15 2.03 -12.25
CA LYS A 139 4.51 1.50 -12.23
C LYS A 139 4.53 -0.02 -12.11
N ARG A 140 3.58 -0.60 -11.39
CA ARG A 140 3.40 -2.05 -11.29
C ARG A 140 3.07 -2.70 -12.64
N ILE A 141 2.32 -2.02 -13.51
CA ILE A 141 1.98 -2.55 -14.85
C ILE A 141 3.16 -2.47 -15.82
N LYS A 142 4.07 -1.50 -15.62
CA LYS A 142 5.20 -1.22 -16.52
C LYS A 142 6.51 -1.92 -16.14
N GLY A 143 6.65 -2.39 -14.91
CA GLY A 143 7.84 -3.05 -14.37
C GLY A 143 7.72 -4.57 -14.38
#